data_AF-A0A954QFQ2-F1
#
_entry.id   AF-A0A954QFQ2-F1
#
_cell.length_a   1.000
_cell.length_b   1.000
_cell.length_c   1.000
_cell.angle_alpha   90.00
_cell.angle_beta   90.00
_cell.angle_gamma   90.00
#
_symmetry.space_group_name_H-M   'P 1'
#
loop_
_entity.id
_entity.type
_entity.pdbx_description
1 polymer ?
#
loop_
_entity_poly.entity_id
_entity_poly.type
_entity_poly.pdbx_seq_one_letter_code
_entity_poly.pdbx_strand_id
1 'polypeptide(L)'
;NLDGSFTYTPNEDFVGRDSFTYVNRAGGATSNIATVTLDVGNLAPSSISGYVYSDTDNDGVMDPVEARYGGVQVTLKGTDLLGRAVSLTTRSAANGSYSFTDVLSGRYTVTEFQPRFLVDGKDTHNGELSLRNDRFIVNLGAGVAETNYNFGERGLMPQYIMNPMFFSSRTSHGLLAAYDGAGEMEWYCVDTGWTNLATVDSTLHNSMGMVEVSISDGNGGTDSANIAVAGNRNARLTGSASDGYLFKLTGDPSDFGLVPVGGESELDASAVDAAFATKRA
;
A
#
# COMPACT_ATOMS: atom_id res chain seq x y z
N ASN A 1 14.77 41.57 14.45
CA ASN A 1 13.82 41.56 15.59
C ASN A 1 14.48 42.19 16.81
N LEU A 2 13.69 42.72 17.75
CA LEU A 2 14.21 43.44 18.93
C LEU A 2 15.08 42.58 19.86
N ASP A 3 14.99 41.25 19.72
CA ASP A 3 15.76 40.22 20.42
C ASP A 3 17.07 39.84 19.70
N GLY A 4 17.40 40.48 18.57
CA GLY A 4 18.57 40.15 17.76
C GLY A 4 18.38 38.98 16.77
N SER A 5 17.18 38.39 16.70
CA SER A 5 16.85 37.41 15.66
C SER A 5 16.57 38.08 14.31
N PHE A 6 16.72 37.33 13.22
CA PHE A 6 16.38 37.74 11.86
C PHE A 6 15.29 36.82 11.31
N THR A 7 14.33 37.42 10.60
CA THR A 7 13.36 36.66 9.80
C THR A 7 13.78 36.77 8.35
N TYR A 8 13.94 35.63 7.69
CA TYR A 8 14.20 35.54 6.27
C TYR A 8 13.01 34.87 5.59
N THR A 9 12.43 35.55 4.61
CA THR A 9 11.40 35.00 3.74
C THR A 9 11.98 35.04 2.32
N PRO A 10 12.31 33.89 1.72
CA PRO A 10 12.74 33.87 0.32
C PRO A 10 11.61 34.37 -0.58
N ASN A 11 11.96 34.81 -1.80
CA ASN A 11 10.94 35.01 -2.83
C ASN A 11 10.18 33.70 -3.06
N GLU A 12 8.91 33.82 -3.46
CA GLU A 12 8.12 32.67 -3.88
C GLU A 12 8.90 31.85 -4.92
N ASP A 13 8.85 30.51 -4.77
CA ASP A 13 9.54 29.52 -5.60
C ASP A 13 11.08 29.58 -5.63
N PHE A 14 11.71 30.43 -4.81
CA PHE A 14 13.18 30.46 -4.74
C PHE A 14 13.72 29.18 -4.11
N VAL A 15 14.58 28.48 -4.85
CA VAL A 15 15.33 27.30 -4.41
C VAL A 15 16.81 27.55 -4.68
N GLY A 16 17.65 27.27 -3.69
CA GLY A 16 19.11 27.37 -3.82
C GLY A 16 19.76 28.14 -2.70
N ARG A 17 21.05 28.42 -2.89
CA ARG A 17 21.85 29.14 -1.92
C ARG A 17 21.55 30.63 -1.97
N ASP A 18 21.26 31.21 -0.81
CA ASP A 18 21.16 32.65 -0.63
C ASP A 18 22.12 33.13 0.47
N SER A 19 22.37 34.43 0.49
CA SER A 19 23.19 35.03 1.52
C SER A 19 22.79 36.47 1.80
N PHE A 20 22.94 36.86 3.05
CA PHE A 20 22.85 38.26 3.45
C PHE A 20 24.02 38.61 4.36
N THR A 21 24.32 39.90 4.46
CA THR A 21 25.38 40.40 5.34
C THR A 21 24.79 41.24 6.47
N TYR A 22 25.47 41.24 7.61
CA TYR A 22 25.07 42.06 8.75
C TYR A 22 26.29 42.62 9.50
N VAL A 23 26.04 43.65 10.30
CA VAL A 23 26.98 44.22 11.27
C VAL A 23 26.27 44.39 12.61
N ASN A 24 26.98 44.22 13.72
CA ASN A 24 26.51 44.56 15.05
C ASN A 24 26.97 45.98 15.41
N ARG A 25 26.07 46.80 15.95
CA ARG A 25 26.38 48.15 16.45
C ARG A 25 26.06 48.23 17.94
N ALA A 26 27.07 48.46 18.75
CA ALA A 26 26.94 48.58 20.21
C ALA A 26 27.87 49.67 20.75
N GLY A 27 27.35 50.56 21.59
CA GLY A 27 28.16 51.60 22.27
C GLY A 27 28.94 52.54 21.34
N GLY A 28 28.45 52.78 20.12
CA GLY A 28 29.14 53.60 19.11
C GLY A 28 30.20 52.86 18.28
N ALA A 29 30.50 51.60 18.58
CA ALA A 29 31.35 50.74 17.77
C ALA A 29 30.52 49.92 16.76
N THR A 30 31.11 49.61 15.60
CA THR A 30 30.53 48.72 14.58
C THR A 30 31.45 47.51 14.40
N SER A 31 30.89 46.30 14.35
CA SER A 31 31.66 45.08 14.07
C SER A 31 32.16 45.04 12.62
N ASN A 32 32.99 44.05 12.32
CA ASN A 32 33.21 43.63 10.94
C ASN A 32 31.89 43.15 10.30
N ILE A 33 31.85 43.15 8.95
CA ILE A 33 30.78 42.53 8.18
C ILE A 33 30.84 41.02 8.37
N ALA A 34 29.71 40.42 8.74
CA ALA A 34 29.53 38.99 8.77
C ALA A 34 28.55 38.58 7.66
N THR A 35 28.84 37.47 6.98
CA THR A 35 27.95 36.88 5.96
C THR A 35 27.23 35.69 6.55
N VAL A 36 25.92 35.65 6.40
CA VAL A 36 25.08 34.47 6.65
C VAL A 36 24.76 33.85 5.30
N THR A 37 25.06 32.57 5.14
CA THR A 37 24.65 31.77 3.99
C THR A 37 23.58 30.80 4.43
N LEU A 38 22.54 30.63 3.62
CA LEU A 38 21.46 29.68 3.84
C LEU A 38 21.15 28.94 2.54
N ASP A 39 20.74 27.69 2.65
CA ASP A 39 20.27 26.89 1.51
C ASP A 39 18.75 26.75 1.63
N VAL A 40 18.01 27.32 0.66
CA VAL A 40 16.55 27.23 0.59
C VAL A 40 16.17 25.96 -0.16
N GLY A 41 15.56 25.02 0.57
CA GLY A 41 15.17 23.71 0.05
C GLY A 41 13.87 23.73 -0.75
N ASN A 42 13.77 22.86 -1.77
CA ASN A 42 12.52 22.62 -2.48
C ASN A 42 11.62 21.70 -1.63
N LEU A 43 10.48 22.24 -1.17
CA LEU A 43 9.51 21.53 -0.35
C LEU A 43 8.34 20.93 -1.14
N ALA A 44 8.46 20.84 -2.47
CA ALA A 44 7.44 20.21 -3.31
C ALA A 44 7.19 18.75 -2.87
N PRO A 45 5.93 18.37 -2.58
CA PRO A 45 5.60 17.03 -2.13
C PRO A 45 5.94 16.02 -3.22
N SER A 46 6.46 14.87 -2.80
CA SER A 46 6.82 13.75 -3.67
C SER A 46 6.10 12.49 -3.19
N SER A 47 6.12 11.46 -4.03
CA SER A 47 5.52 10.18 -3.71
C SER A 47 6.40 9.00 -4.09
N ILE A 48 6.17 7.89 -3.39
CA ILE A 48 6.79 6.58 -3.64
C ILE A 48 5.66 5.56 -3.71
N SER A 49 5.62 4.73 -4.75
CA SER A 49 4.61 3.67 -4.87
C SER A 49 5.14 2.39 -5.50
N GLY A 50 4.37 1.31 -5.32
CA GLY A 50 4.68 -0.01 -5.85
C GLY A 50 3.53 -0.97 -5.65
N TYR A 51 3.81 -2.25 -5.90
CA TYR A 51 2.86 -3.35 -5.77
C TYR A 51 3.45 -4.50 -4.96
N VAL A 52 2.58 -5.23 -4.25
CA VAL A 52 2.87 -6.57 -3.74
C VAL A 52 2.06 -7.57 -4.55
N TYR A 53 2.73 -8.54 -5.18
CA TYR A 53 2.11 -9.44 -6.15
C TYR A 53 2.67 -10.86 -6.09
N SER A 54 1.92 -11.80 -6.67
CA SER A 54 2.31 -13.19 -6.75
C SER A 54 3.19 -13.45 -7.98
N ASP A 55 4.51 -13.48 -7.84
CA ASP A 55 5.51 -13.85 -8.86
C ASP A 55 5.64 -15.39 -8.95
N THR A 56 4.67 -16.04 -9.58
CA THR A 56 4.53 -17.51 -9.50
C THR A 56 5.58 -18.28 -10.29
N ASP A 57 6.05 -17.71 -11.40
CA ASP A 57 7.12 -18.28 -12.20
C ASP A 57 8.51 -17.73 -11.80
N ASN A 58 8.53 -16.80 -10.85
CA ASN A 58 9.71 -16.23 -10.22
C ASN A 58 10.63 -15.56 -11.26
N ASP A 59 10.05 -14.84 -12.21
CA ASP A 59 10.77 -14.13 -13.26
C ASP A 59 11.06 -12.66 -12.88
N GLY A 60 10.35 -12.11 -11.88
CA GLY A 60 10.47 -10.73 -11.39
C GLY A 60 9.61 -9.72 -12.16
N VAL A 61 8.72 -10.18 -13.03
CA VAL A 61 7.79 -9.38 -13.82
C VAL A 61 6.39 -9.56 -13.28
N MET A 62 5.72 -8.45 -12.98
CA MET A 62 4.34 -8.47 -12.52
C MET A 62 3.38 -8.71 -13.69
N ASP A 63 2.96 -9.95 -13.88
CA ASP A 63 2.13 -10.35 -15.00
C ASP A 63 0.62 -10.03 -14.79
N PRO A 64 -0.17 -9.91 -15.87
CA PRO A 64 -1.61 -9.62 -15.76
C PRO A 64 -2.43 -10.72 -15.08
N VAL A 65 -1.96 -11.97 -15.15
CA VAL A 65 -2.64 -13.15 -14.56
C VAL A 65 -2.23 -13.41 -13.12
N GLU A 66 -1.21 -12.71 -12.64
CA GLU A 66 -0.69 -12.88 -11.30
C GLU A 66 -1.55 -12.15 -10.29
N ALA A 67 -1.82 -12.84 -9.18
CA ALA A 67 -2.62 -12.29 -8.11
C ALA A 67 -1.91 -11.11 -7.44
N ARG A 68 -2.70 -10.35 -6.68
CA ARG A 68 -2.23 -9.19 -5.92
C ARG A 68 -2.50 -9.41 -4.44
N TYR A 69 -1.56 -8.99 -3.61
CA TYR A 69 -1.67 -9.16 -2.16
C TYR A 69 -2.00 -7.83 -1.50
N GLY A 70 -3.20 -7.73 -0.94
CA GLY A 70 -3.64 -6.62 -0.11
C GLY A 70 -3.31 -6.83 1.37
N GLY A 71 -3.37 -5.77 2.16
CA GLY A 71 -3.11 -5.78 3.59
C GLY A 71 -1.63 -5.81 3.97
N VAL A 72 -0.72 -6.13 3.05
CA VAL A 72 0.72 -6.30 3.32
C VAL A 72 1.32 -5.00 3.85
N GLN A 73 2.00 -5.06 5.00
CA GLN A 73 2.56 -3.88 5.63
C GLN A 73 3.85 -3.44 4.91
N VAL A 74 3.91 -2.17 4.53
CA VAL A 74 5.11 -1.53 3.96
C VAL A 74 5.49 -0.32 4.80
N THR A 75 6.79 -0.15 5.07
CA THR A 75 7.32 0.96 5.86
C THR A 75 8.26 1.84 5.04
N LEU A 76 8.22 3.14 5.28
CA LEU A 76 9.17 4.12 4.75
C LEU A 76 9.92 4.75 5.91
N LYS A 77 11.24 4.52 5.99
CA LYS A 77 12.09 5.10 7.03
C LYS A 77 13.27 5.84 6.43
N GLY A 78 13.64 6.98 7.00
CA GLY A 78 14.77 7.75 6.51
C GLY A 78 14.90 9.13 7.09
N THR A 79 15.54 10.01 6.33
CA THR A 79 15.75 11.40 6.71
C THR A 79 15.36 12.30 5.54
N ASP A 80 14.52 13.30 5.81
CA ASP A 80 14.10 14.27 4.81
C ASP A 80 15.16 15.35 4.56
N LEU A 81 14.92 16.23 3.59
CA LEU A 81 15.76 17.37 3.21
C LEU A 81 16.07 18.31 4.39
N LEU A 82 15.17 18.37 5.38
CA LEU A 82 15.31 19.22 6.57
C LEU A 82 16.08 18.50 7.70
N GLY A 83 16.58 17.29 7.46
CA GLY A 83 17.30 16.49 8.44
C GLY A 83 16.41 15.80 9.47
N ARG A 84 15.08 15.80 9.27
CA ARG A 84 14.12 15.20 10.20
C ARG A 84 13.98 13.71 9.91
N ALA A 85 13.89 12.91 10.97
CA ALA A 85 13.61 11.49 10.84
C ALA A 85 12.15 11.28 10.40
N VAL A 86 11.96 10.41 9.40
CA VAL A 86 10.65 9.99 8.90
C VAL A 86 10.48 8.50 9.16
N SER A 87 9.30 8.10 9.63
CA SER A 87 8.90 6.71 9.81
C SER A 87 7.42 6.57 9.53
N LEU A 88 7.06 6.23 8.30
CA LEU A 88 5.69 6.02 7.86
C LEU A 88 5.41 4.52 7.68
N THR A 89 4.14 4.15 7.76
CA THR A 89 3.67 2.79 7.53
C THR A 89 2.36 2.85 6.77
N THR A 90 2.21 1.97 5.79
CA THR A 90 0.99 1.78 5.00
C THR A 90 0.73 0.28 4.82
N ARG A 91 -0.44 -0.06 4.28
CA ARG A 91 -0.78 -1.42 3.85
C ARG A 91 -1.13 -1.40 2.37
N SER A 92 -0.78 -2.46 1.65
CA SER A 92 -1.22 -2.61 0.25
C SER A 92 -2.75 -2.69 0.16
N ALA A 93 -3.32 -2.11 -0.87
CA ALA A 93 -4.75 -2.18 -1.17
C ALA A 93 -5.12 -3.54 -1.78
N ALA A 94 -6.41 -3.80 -2.02
CA ALA A 94 -6.86 -5.09 -2.57
C ALA A 94 -6.27 -5.43 -3.95
N ASN A 95 -5.86 -4.42 -4.72
CA ASN A 95 -5.14 -4.58 -5.99
C ASN A 95 -3.61 -4.70 -5.82
N GLY A 96 -3.11 -4.86 -4.60
CA GLY A 96 -1.70 -4.97 -4.25
C GLY A 96 -0.92 -3.65 -4.24
N SER A 97 -1.52 -2.53 -4.64
CA SER A 97 -0.81 -1.25 -4.68
C SER A 97 -0.58 -0.67 -3.29
N TYR A 98 0.55 -0.02 -3.07
CA TYR A 98 0.81 0.79 -1.89
C TYR A 98 1.44 2.12 -2.30
N SER A 99 1.29 3.15 -1.47
CA SER A 99 1.93 4.44 -1.70
C SER A 99 2.24 5.21 -0.42
N PHE A 100 3.25 6.06 -0.51
CA PHE A 100 3.52 7.15 0.42
C PHE A 100 3.40 8.45 -0.36
N THR A 101 2.48 9.33 0.04
CA THR A 101 2.30 10.66 -0.54
C THR A 101 2.83 11.72 0.41
N ASP A 102 2.97 12.96 -0.09
CA ASP A 102 3.39 14.11 0.71
C ASP A 102 4.74 13.91 1.43
N VAL A 103 5.63 13.15 0.78
CA VAL A 103 6.98 12.88 1.27
C VAL A 103 7.90 13.96 0.71
N LEU A 104 8.61 14.66 1.58
CA LEU A 104 9.65 15.59 1.14
C LEU A 104 10.84 14.84 0.54
N SER A 105 11.58 15.51 -0.35
CA SER A 105 12.86 14.99 -0.84
C SER A 105 13.78 14.56 0.30
N GLY A 106 14.61 13.54 0.07
CA GLY A 106 15.41 12.94 1.14
C GLY A 106 15.95 11.57 0.79
N ARG A 107 16.55 10.91 1.79
CA ARG A 107 17.06 9.54 1.65
C ARG A 107 16.25 8.60 2.52
N TYR A 108 15.60 7.65 1.87
CA TYR A 108 14.67 6.74 2.51
C TYR A 108 15.02 5.29 2.21
N THR A 109 14.40 4.42 2.99
CA THR A 109 14.36 2.98 2.80
C THR A 109 12.90 2.57 2.82
N VAL A 110 12.45 1.94 1.74
CA VAL A 110 11.16 1.25 1.68
C VAL A 110 11.41 -0.18 2.11
N THR A 111 10.61 -0.72 3.02
CA THR A 111 10.74 -2.10 3.51
C THR A 111 9.39 -2.75 3.61
N GLU A 112 9.22 -3.87 2.92
CA GLU A 112 8.08 -4.76 3.09
C GLU A 112 8.28 -5.62 4.34
N PHE A 113 7.17 -5.89 5.03
CA PHE A 113 7.15 -6.93 6.04
C PHE A 113 6.72 -8.24 5.38
N GLN A 114 7.66 -9.17 5.22
CA GLN A 114 7.43 -10.47 4.57
C GLN A 114 6.06 -11.06 4.93
N PRO A 115 5.15 -11.17 3.97
CA PRO A 115 3.89 -11.87 4.12
C PRO A 115 4.11 -13.28 4.67
N ARG A 116 3.57 -13.54 5.86
CA ARG A 116 3.61 -14.88 6.47
C ARG A 116 2.99 -15.92 5.54
N PHE A 117 3.42 -17.17 5.66
CA PHE A 117 2.96 -18.28 4.81
C PHE A 117 3.30 -18.15 3.32
N LEU A 118 3.84 -17.03 2.83
CA LEU A 118 4.31 -16.91 1.45
C LEU A 118 5.80 -17.22 1.36
N VAL A 119 6.21 -17.71 0.19
CA VAL A 119 7.61 -17.86 -0.17
C VAL A 119 8.04 -16.54 -0.80
N ASP A 120 9.01 -15.90 -0.17
CA ASP A 120 9.71 -14.74 -0.70
C ASP A 120 10.15 -14.93 -2.17
N GLY A 121 9.93 -13.91 -2.98
CA GLY A 121 10.18 -13.89 -4.41
C GLY A 121 11.19 -12.82 -4.84
N LYS A 122 11.07 -12.37 -6.09
CA LYS A 122 11.96 -11.35 -6.63
C LYS A 122 11.34 -9.97 -6.53
N ASP A 123 12.03 -9.10 -5.83
CA ASP A 123 11.71 -7.68 -5.80
C ASP A 123 12.28 -6.95 -7.01
N THR A 124 11.52 -6.02 -7.58
CA THR A 124 11.99 -5.19 -8.70
C THR A 124 11.75 -3.71 -8.51
N HIS A 125 12.68 -2.89 -8.99
CA HIS A 125 12.49 -1.46 -9.19
C HIS A 125 12.56 -1.14 -10.68
N ASN A 126 11.46 -0.66 -11.26
CA ASN A 126 11.39 -0.37 -12.71
C ASN A 126 11.86 -1.55 -13.60
N GLY A 127 11.55 -2.78 -13.18
CA GLY A 127 11.95 -4.01 -13.88
C GLY A 127 13.37 -4.50 -13.60
N GLU A 128 14.15 -3.78 -12.79
CA GLU A 128 15.47 -4.22 -12.34
C GLU A 128 15.38 -4.95 -10.99
N LEU A 129 16.04 -6.09 -10.86
CA LEU A 129 16.04 -6.86 -9.61
C LEU A 129 16.68 -6.07 -8.46
N SER A 130 16.03 -6.13 -7.30
CA SER A 130 16.61 -5.61 -6.06
C SER A 130 17.86 -6.42 -5.68
N LEU A 131 18.86 -5.71 -5.17
CA LEU A 131 20.03 -6.33 -4.54
C LEU A 131 19.79 -6.70 -3.07
N ARG A 132 18.60 -6.39 -2.53
CA ARG A 132 18.24 -6.59 -1.13
C ARG A 132 16.82 -7.13 -1.04
N ASN A 133 16.67 -8.20 -0.25
CA ASN A 133 15.37 -8.73 0.16
C ASN A 133 14.52 -7.66 0.82
N ASP A 134 13.27 -7.56 0.38
CA ASP A 134 12.16 -6.81 0.97
C ASP A 134 12.49 -5.35 1.18
N ARG A 135 13.45 -4.80 0.42
CA ARG A 135 14.02 -3.49 0.74
C ARG A 135 14.63 -2.74 -0.43
N PHE A 136 14.18 -1.51 -0.58
CA PHE A 136 14.74 -0.53 -1.52
C PHE A 136 15.33 0.68 -0.80
N ILE A 137 16.46 1.19 -1.30
CA ILE A 137 17.01 2.49 -0.89
C ILE A 137 16.57 3.51 -1.94
N VAL A 138 15.92 4.58 -1.49
CA VAL A 138 15.35 5.62 -2.36
C VAL A 138 16.04 6.95 -2.05
N ASN A 139 16.64 7.56 -3.07
CA ASN A 139 17.08 8.95 -3.00
C ASN A 139 16.01 9.80 -3.69
N LEU A 140 15.01 10.23 -2.91
CA LEU A 140 13.81 10.89 -3.42
C LEU A 140 14.11 12.36 -3.77
N GLY A 141 13.86 12.74 -5.03
CA GLY A 141 13.88 14.13 -5.47
C GLY A 141 12.71 14.96 -4.92
N ALA A 142 12.66 16.26 -5.18
CA ALA A 142 11.52 17.11 -4.82
C ALA A 142 10.54 17.20 -5.99
N GLY A 143 9.23 17.13 -5.70
CA GLY A 143 8.17 17.17 -6.71
C GLY A 143 8.11 15.95 -7.64
N VAL A 144 8.68 14.81 -7.25
CA VAL A 144 8.73 13.61 -8.10
C VAL A 144 7.75 12.52 -7.63
N ALA A 145 7.29 11.70 -8.56
CA ALA A 145 6.53 10.50 -8.27
C ALA A 145 7.38 9.29 -8.67
N GLU A 146 8.02 8.65 -7.70
CA GLU A 146 8.78 7.43 -7.91
C GLU A 146 7.84 6.23 -7.83
N THR A 147 7.89 5.35 -8.82
CA THR A 147 6.94 4.23 -8.95
C THR A 147 7.69 2.91 -9.13
N ASN A 148 6.92 1.82 -9.17
CA ASN A 148 7.39 0.47 -9.46
C ASN A 148 8.45 -0.04 -8.48
N TYR A 149 8.33 0.25 -7.18
CA TYR A 149 9.05 -0.50 -6.14
C TYR A 149 8.24 -1.74 -5.79
N ASN A 150 8.37 -2.81 -6.57
CA ASN A 150 7.49 -3.96 -6.49
C ASN A 150 8.14 -5.07 -5.65
N PHE A 151 7.32 -5.70 -4.80
CA PHE A 151 7.67 -6.86 -4.00
C PHE A 151 6.96 -8.09 -4.57
N GLY A 152 7.74 -9.10 -4.92
CA GLY A 152 7.25 -10.32 -5.59
C GLY A 152 7.22 -11.49 -4.62
N GLU A 153 6.13 -12.25 -4.64
CA GLU A 153 5.91 -13.40 -3.75
C GLU A 153 5.61 -14.66 -4.55
N ARG A 154 6.27 -15.78 -4.23
CA ARG A 154 6.13 -17.04 -5.00
C ARG A 154 4.96 -17.91 -4.54
N GLY A 155 3.94 -17.27 -3.97
CA GLY A 155 2.76 -17.93 -3.41
C GLY A 155 3.02 -18.65 -2.10
N LEU A 156 2.10 -19.54 -1.71
CA LEU A 156 2.14 -20.20 -0.39
C LEU A 156 3.33 -21.16 -0.24
N MET A 157 3.95 -21.17 0.94
CA MET A 157 4.94 -22.17 1.31
C MET A 157 4.34 -23.58 1.19
N PRO A 158 5.07 -24.55 0.61
CA PRO A 158 4.53 -25.89 0.31
C PRO A 158 3.87 -26.60 1.49
N GLN A 159 4.33 -26.35 2.72
CA GLN A 159 3.78 -26.96 3.95
C GLN A 159 2.37 -26.48 4.32
N TYR A 160 1.91 -25.34 3.78
CA TYR A 160 0.58 -24.79 4.03
C TYR A 160 -0.38 -25.00 2.85
N ILE A 161 0.13 -25.63 1.78
CA ILE A 161 -0.69 -26.05 0.66
C ILE A 161 -1.41 -27.35 1.04
N MET A 162 -2.72 -27.30 1.21
CA MET A 162 -3.53 -28.46 1.58
C MET A 162 -4.39 -28.98 0.41
N ASN A 163 -4.66 -30.30 0.38
CA ASN A 163 -5.55 -30.93 -0.61
C ASN A 163 -6.90 -30.20 -0.82
N PRO A 164 -7.64 -29.77 0.23
CA PRO A 164 -8.91 -29.06 0.04
C PRO A 164 -8.79 -27.75 -0.75
N MET A 165 -7.60 -27.16 -0.86
CA MET A 165 -7.38 -25.93 -1.62
C MET A 165 -7.44 -26.13 -3.13
N PHE A 166 -7.22 -27.34 -3.64
CA PHE A 166 -7.23 -27.68 -5.06
C PHE A 166 -8.48 -28.43 -5.54
N PHE A 167 -9.32 -28.91 -4.61
CA PHE A 167 -10.52 -29.70 -4.93
C PHE A 167 -11.84 -28.93 -4.77
N SER A 168 -11.83 -27.59 -4.74
CA SER A 168 -13.06 -26.80 -4.69
C SER A 168 -13.76 -26.80 -6.06
N SER A 169 -14.94 -27.39 -6.12
CA SER A 169 -15.73 -27.49 -7.34
C SER A 169 -16.52 -26.21 -7.61
N ARG A 170 -16.20 -25.57 -8.74
CA ARG A 170 -16.93 -24.46 -9.41
C ARG A 170 -16.64 -23.08 -8.82
N THR A 171 -16.00 -22.25 -9.67
CA THR A 171 -15.49 -20.87 -9.50
C THR A 171 -14.25 -20.72 -8.61
N SER A 172 -13.17 -20.20 -9.21
CA SER A 172 -12.00 -19.66 -8.51
C SER A 172 -12.39 -18.31 -7.88
N HIS A 173 -13.44 -18.25 -7.09
CA HIS A 173 -13.89 -17.01 -6.45
C HIS A 173 -13.71 -17.18 -4.95
N GLY A 174 -13.06 -16.21 -4.30
CA GLY A 174 -12.82 -16.31 -2.88
C GLY A 174 -11.84 -15.28 -2.34
N LEU A 175 -11.58 -15.45 -1.05
CA LEU A 175 -10.63 -14.68 -0.26
C LEU A 175 -9.69 -15.66 0.42
N LEU A 176 -8.39 -15.47 0.24
CA LEU A 176 -7.37 -16.10 1.07
C LEU A 176 -6.80 -15.03 1.99
N ALA A 177 -6.78 -15.26 3.30
CA ALA A 177 -6.28 -14.29 4.26
C ALA A 177 -5.41 -14.96 5.32
N ALA A 178 -4.34 -14.27 5.70
CA ALA A 178 -3.45 -14.68 6.77
C ALA A 178 -3.62 -13.77 7.98
N TYR A 179 -3.55 -14.38 9.16
CA TYR A 179 -3.75 -13.71 10.43
C TYR A 179 -2.56 -13.96 11.36
N ASP A 180 -2.32 -12.99 12.23
CA ASP A 180 -1.42 -13.11 13.37
C ASP A 180 -1.99 -14.03 14.48
N GLY A 181 -1.19 -14.25 15.53
CA GLY A 181 -1.60 -15.06 16.67
C GLY A 181 -2.70 -14.42 17.52
N ALA A 182 -2.97 -13.12 17.32
CA ALA A 182 -4.07 -12.40 17.96
C ALA A 182 -5.36 -12.45 17.11
N GLY A 183 -5.29 -12.91 15.86
CA GLY A 183 -6.42 -12.97 14.93
C GLY A 183 -6.60 -11.70 14.11
N GLU A 184 -5.59 -10.83 14.05
CA GLU A 184 -5.56 -9.65 13.17
C GLU A 184 -5.03 -10.04 11.79
N MET A 185 -5.69 -9.57 10.74
CA MET A 185 -5.25 -9.88 9.37
C MET A 185 -3.94 -9.16 9.03
N GLU A 186 -3.00 -9.90 8.44
CA GLU A 186 -1.73 -9.38 7.96
C GLU A 186 -1.68 -9.15 6.46
N TRP A 187 -2.30 -10.04 5.69
CA TRP A 187 -2.45 -9.91 4.26
C TRP A 187 -3.63 -10.74 3.76
N TYR A 188 -4.10 -10.39 2.57
CA TYR A 188 -5.10 -11.15 1.85
C TYR A 188 -4.87 -11.13 0.34
N CYS A 189 -5.46 -12.12 -0.32
CA CYS A 189 -5.56 -12.21 -1.76
C CYS A 189 -7.02 -12.44 -2.10
N VAL A 190 -7.55 -11.61 -3.00
CA VAL A 190 -8.88 -11.76 -3.56
C VAL A 190 -8.80 -12.40 -4.93
N ASP A 191 -9.75 -13.27 -5.25
CA ASP A 191 -9.88 -13.89 -6.58
C ASP A 191 -10.96 -13.17 -7.41
N THR A 192 -11.18 -13.58 -8.67
CA THR A 192 -11.95 -12.81 -9.67
C THR A 192 -13.40 -12.45 -9.32
N GLY A 193 -14.01 -13.06 -8.29
CA GLY A 193 -15.34 -12.70 -7.77
C GLY A 193 -15.35 -11.56 -6.75
N TRP A 194 -14.18 -11.17 -6.23
CA TRP A 194 -14.01 -10.16 -5.19
C TRP A 194 -13.37 -8.88 -5.78
N THR A 195 -14.02 -8.33 -6.80
CA THR A 195 -13.53 -7.18 -7.57
C THR A 195 -14.12 -5.86 -7.07
N ASN A 196 -13.58 -4.73 -7.56
CA ASN A 196 -13.99 -3.37 -7.18
C ASN A 196 -13.89 -3.05 -5.68
N LEU A 197 -12.99 -3.74 -4.98
CA LEU A 197 -12.70 -3.49 -3.57
C LEU A 197 -11.46 -2.59 -3.46
N ALA A 198 -11.54 -1.56 -2.63
CA ALA A 198 -10.39 -0.80 -2.18
C ALA A 198 -9.65 -1.56 -1.08
N THR A 199 -10.38 -2.01 -0.06
CA THR A 199 -9.85 -2.82 1.03
C THR A 199 -10.76 -4.00 1.37
N VAL A 200 -10.13 -5.06 1.86
CA VAL A 200 -10.77 -6.10 2.66
C VAL A 200 -10.11 -6.01 4.02
N ASP A 201 -10.90 -5.98 5.07
CA ASP A 201 -10.47 -6.05 6.47
C ASP A 201 -11.13 -7.28 7.09
N SER A 202 -10.42 -7.99 7.96
CA SER A 202 -11.03 -9.13 8.64
C SER A 202 -10.36 -9.43 9.96
N THR A 203 -11.16 -9.92 10.90
CA THR A 203 -10.72 -10.26 12.25
C THR A 203 -11.26 -11.64 12.63
N LEU A 204 -10.37 -12.51 13.11
CA LEU A 204 -10.72 -13.86 13.51
C LEU A 204 -11.06 -13.90 15.01
N HIS A 205 -12.33 -14.18 15.32
CA HIS A 205 -12.91 -14.09 16.66
C HIS A 205 -13.06 -15.47 17.35
N ASN A 206 -13.31 -15.45 18.67
CA ASN A 206 -13.82 -16.57 19.47
C ASN A 206 -13.09 -17.92 19.26
N SER A 207 -11.80 -17.99 19.60
CA SER A 207 -10.97 -19.20 19.39
C SER A 207 -11.05 -19.73 17.94
N MET A 208 -11.21 -18.83 16.96
CA MET A 208 -11.28 -19.09 15.51
C MET A 208 -12.58 -19.75 15.02
N GLY A 209 -13.66 -19.64 15.79
CA GLY A 209 -14.97 -20.15 15.40
C GLY A 209 -15.75 -19.23 14.45
N MET A 210 -15.38 -17.95 14.36
CA MET A 210 -16.06 -16.91 13.58
C MET A 210 -15.03 -15.96 13.00
N VAL A 211 -15.26 -15.50 11.77
CA VAL A 211 -14.52 -14.38 11.17
C VAL A 211 -15.50 -13.25 10.89
N GLU A 212 -15.10 -12.03 11.23
CA GLU A 212 -15.78 -10.82 10.76
C GLU A 212 -15.02 -10.32 9.53
N VAL A 213 -15.73 -10.12 8.42
CA VAL A 213 -15.14 -9.60 7.18
C VAL A 213 -15.83 -8.30 6.84
N SER A 214 -15.05 -7.26 6.59
CA SER A 214 -15.47 -5.95 6.12
C SER A 214 -14.85 -5.66 4.77
N ILE A 215 -15.61 -5.07 3.86
CA ILE A 215 -15.16 -4.68 2.52
C ILE A 215 -15.48 -3.21 2.28
N SER A 216 -14.62 -2.52 1.52
CA SER A 216 -14.79 -1.11 1.15
C SER A 216 -14.59 -0.93 -0.35
N ASP A 217 -15.37 -0.04 -0.96
CA ASP A 217 -15.24 0.35 -2.37
C ASP A 217 -14.27 1.52 -2.61
N GLY A 218 -13.82 2.18 -1.53
CA GLY A 218 -12.96 3.37 -1.59
C GLY A 218 -13.71 4.70 -1.83
N ASN A 219 -15.01 4.69 -2.13
CA ASN A 219 -15.85 5.90 -2.24
C ASN A 219 -16.79 6.11 -1.04
N GLY A 220 -16.59 5.33 0.03
CA GLY A 220 -17.34 5.43 1.29
C GLY A 220 -18.42 4.36 1.46
N GLY A 221 -18.61 3.49 0.47
CA GLY A 221 -19.41 2.28 0.59
C GLY A 221 -18.65 1.22 1.38
N THR A 222 -19.22 0.78 2.49
CA THR A 222 -18.67 -0.31 3.29
C THR A 222 -19.78 -1.30 3.62
N ASP A 223 -19.42 -2.58 3.73
CA ASP A 223 -20.32 -3.63 4.21
C ASP A 223 -19.54 -4.67 5.02
N SER A 224 -20.22 -5.35 5.94
CA SER A 224 -19.57 -6.30 6.84
C SER A 224 -20.46 -7.49 7.18
N ALA A 225 -19.85 -8.66 7.32
CA ALA A 225 -20.54 -9.90 7.64
C ALA A 225 -19.79 -10.71 8.69
N ASN A 226 -20.56 -11.32 9.60
CA ASN A 226 -20.06 -12.31 10.54
C ASN A 226 -20.25 -13.72 9.96
N ILE A 227 -19.14 -14.38 9.66
CA ILE A 227 -19.13 -15.69 8.99
C ILE A 227 -18.68 -16.74 10.00
N ALA A 228 -19.56 -17.70 10.30
CA ALA A 228 -19.19 -18.88 11.07
C ALA A 228 -18.18 -19.72 10.29
N VAL A 229 -17.09 -20.11 10.94
CA VAL A 229 -16.08 -21.02 10.36
C VAL A 229 -16.48 -22.47 10.61
N ALA A 230 -16.92 -22.78 11.83
CA ALA A 230 -17.35 -24.13 12.19
C ALA A 230 -18.64 -24.52 11.45
N GLY A 231 -18.62 -25.68 10.80
CA GLY A 231 -19.79 -26.22 10.07
C GLY A 231 -20.06 -25.52 8.73
N ASN A 232 -19.32 -24.48 8.38
CA ASN A 232 -19.43 -23.80 7.09
C ASN A 232 -18.62 -24.54 6.02
N ARG A 233 -19.21 -24.77 4.85
CA ARG A 233 -18.53 -25.45 3.75
C ARG A 233 -17.58 -24.54 2.98
N ASN A 234 -17.87 -23.24 3.03
CA ASN A 234 -17.25 -22.18 2.24
C ASN A 234 -16.28 -21.32 3.06
N ALA A 235 -16.22 -21.49 4.38
CA ALA A 235 -15.27 -20.80 5.27
C ALA A 235 -14.43 -21.83 6.03
N ARG A 236 -13.10 -21.81 5.85
CA ARG A 236 -12.20 -22.82 6.42
C ARG A 236 -10.87 -22.23 6.86
N LEU A 237 -10.38 -22.67 8.02
CA LEU A 237 -8.96 -22.57 8.35
C LEU A 237 -8.23 -23.65 7.55
N THR A 238 -7.26 -23.24 6.75
CA THR A 238 -6.52 -24.10 5.82
C THR A 238 -5.03 -24.21 6.17
N GLY A 239 -4.58 -23.54 7.23
CA GLY A 239 -3.20 -23.64 7.70
C GLY A 239 -3.05 -22.97 9.06
N SER A 240 -2.06 -23.41 9.83
CA SER A 240 -1.65 -22.78 11.08
C SER A 240 -0.14 -22.85 11.22
N ALA A 241 0.48 -21.76 11.65
CA ALA A 241 1.84 -21.74 12.17
C ALA A 241 1.79 -21.69 13.71
N SER A 242 2.95 -21.64 14.36
CA SER A 242 3.04 -21.45 15.82
C SER A 242 2.36 -20.16 16.31
N ASP A 243 2.23 -19.17 15.42
CA ASP A 243 1.89 -17.78 15.72
C ASP A 243 0.96 -17.16 14.65
N GLY A 244 0.19 -17.99 13.94
CA GLY A 244 -0.71 -17.49 12.89
C GLY A 244 -1.62 -18.51 12.25
N TYR A 245 -2.58 -18.00 11.48
CA TYR A 245 -3.59 -18.80 10.79
C TYR A 245 -3.76 -18.39 9.35
N LEU A 246 -4.03 -19.37 8.49
CA LEU A 246 -4.41 -19.17 7.10
C LEU A 246 -5.87 -19.57 6.95
N PHE A 247 -6.67 -18.66 6.39
CA PHE A 247 -8.11 -18.80 6.24
C PHE A 247 -8.49 -18.64 4.78
N LYS A 248 -9.48 -19.42 4.34
CA LYS A 248 -10.01 -19.36 2.99
C LYS A 248 -11.54 -19.24 3.03
N LEU A 249 -12.05 -18.25 2.31
CA LEU A 249 -13.43 -18.22 1.81
C LEU A 249 -13.46 -18.74 0.38
N THR A 250 -14.51 -19.49 0.04
CA THR A 250 -14.78 -19.96 -1.32
C THR A 250 -16.21 -19.60 -1.68
N GLY A 251 -16.38 -18.81 -2.73
CA GLY A 251 -17.65 -18.20 -3.11
C GLY A 251 -17.51 -16.69 -3.35
N ASP A 252 -18.60 -16.11 -3.83
CA ASP A 252 -18.73 -14.67 -4.08
C ASP A 252 -19.05 -13.93 -2.76
N PRO A 253 -18.80 -12.61 -2.66
CA PRO A 253 -19.17 -11.83 -1.47
C PRO A 253 -20.64 -12.03 -1.05
N SER A 254 -21.55 -12.14 -2.02
CA SER A 254 -22.99 -12.33 -1.78
C SER A 254 -23.34 -13.67 -1.12
N ASP A 255 -22.53 -14.72 -1.28
CA ASP A 255 -22.70 -16.00 -0.57
C ASP A 255 -22.54 -15.84 0.95
N PHE A 256 -21.88 -14.75 1.37
CA PHE A 256 -21.66 -14.38 2.77
C PHE A 256 -22.52 -13.19 3.20
N GLY A 257 -23.41 -12.71 2.33
CA GLY A 257 -24.25 -11.54 2.59
C GLY A 257 -23.54 -10.20 2.47
N LEU A 258 -22.39 -10.14 1.79
CA LEU A 258 -21.64 -8.91 1.55
C LEU A 258 -22.00 -8.29 0.19
N VAL A 259 -22.25 -6.97 0.17
CA VAL A 259 -22.53 -6.19 -1.04
C VAL A 259 -21.86 -4.81 -0.93
N PRO A 260 -20.68 -4.59 -1.55
CA PRO A 260 -20.06 -3.27 -1.58
C PRO A 260 -20.83 -2.34 -2.52
N VAL A 261 -21.10 -1.11 -2.10
CA VAL A 261 -21.74 -0.09 -2.93
C VAL A 261 -20.65 0.73 -3.61
N GLY A 262 -20.24 0.34 -4.82
CA GLY A 262 -19.33 1.14 -5.65
C GLY A 262 -18.58 0.33 -6.69
N GLY A 263 -18.87 0.61 -7.96
CA GLY A 263 -18.38 -0.13 -9.12
C GLY A 263 -19.58 -0.61 -9.91
N GLU A 264 -20.02 0.21 -10.85
CA GLU A 264 -21.30 0.17 -11.56
C GLU A 264 -21.93 -1.23 -11.72
N SER A 265 -23.23 -1.33 -11.37
CA SER A 265 -24.17 -2.19 -12.11
C SER A 265 -23.77 -2.16 -13.56
N GLU A 266 -23.52 -3.33 -14.19
CA GLU A 266 -23.36 -3.42 -15.64
C GLU A 266 -24.31 -2.42 -16.30
N LEU A 267 -23.74 -1.36 -16.89
CA LEU A 267 -24.51 -0.49 -17.76
C LEU A 267 -24.98 -1.42 -18.86
N ASP A 268 -26.26 -1.77 -18.80
CA ASP A 268 -27.00 -2.40 -19.87
C ASP A 268 -26.55 -1.75 -21.19
N ALA A 269 -25.80 -2.52 -21.98
CA ALA A 269 -25.28 -2.08 -23.27
C ALA A 269 -26.42 -1.70 -24.25
N SER A 270 -27.69 -1.96 -23.90
CA SER A 270 -28.86 -1.48 -24.63
C SER A 270 -29.20 0.00 -24.40
N ALA A 271 -28.72 0.63 -23.32
CA ALA A 271 -29.04 2.02 -22.99
C ALA A 271 -28.14 3.04 -23.73
N VAL A 272 -26.96 2.64 -24.22
CA VAL A 272 -26.03 3.55 -24.91
C VAL A 272 -26.46 3.83 -26.36
N ASP A 273 -27.17 2.89 -27.00
CA ASP A 273 -27.67 3.08 -28.38
C ASP A 273 -28.89 4.02 -28.45
N ALA A 274 -29.70 4.11 -27.40
CA ALA A 274 -30.86 5.02 -27.36
C ALA A 274 -30.44 6.51 -27.27
N ALA A 275 -29.29 6.80 -26.67
CA ALA A 275 -28.78 8.16 -26.53
C ALA A 275 -28.13 8.71 -27.82
N PHE A 276 -27.67 7.84 -28.73
CA PHE A 276 -27.10 8.26 -30.03
C PHE A 276 -28.11 8.30 -31.18
N ALA A 277 -29.24 7.59 -31.09
CA ALA A 277 -30.27 7.61 -32.12
C ALA A 277 -31.06 8.94 -32.19
N THR A 278 -31.09 9.73 -31.12
CA THR A 278 -31.87 10.98 -31.06
C THR A 278 -31.08 12.23 -31.54
N LYS A 279 -29.82 12.07 -31.95
CA LYS A 279 -28.99 13.18 -32.50
C LYS A 279 -28.77 13.13 -34.01
N ARG A 280 -29.44 12.21 -34.72
CA ARG A 280 -29.54 12.21 -36.18
C ARG A 280 -30.98 11.98 -36.62
N ALA A 281 -31.83 12.97 -36.38
CA ALA A 281 -33.11 13.18 -37.05
C ALA A 281 -33.31 14.68 -37.26
#